data_AF-A0A9E5D1P2-F1
#
_entry.id   AF-A0A9E5D1P2-F1
#
_cell.length_a   1.000
_cell.length_b   1.000
_cell.length_c   1.000
_cell.angle_alpha   90.00
_cell.angle_beta   90.00
_cell.angle_gamma   90.00
#
_symmetry.space_group_name_H-M   'P 1'
#
loop_
_entity.id
_entity.type
_entity.pdbx_description
1 polymer ?
#
loop_
_entity_poly.entity_id
_entity_poly.type
_entity_poly.pdbx_seq_one_letter_code
_entity_poly.pdbx_strand_id
1 'polypeptide(L)'
;MFLIPAVLMVVGCAAQDVPPTPTTQATADAALNTAINTAVPTSTPVTLPTPTDTPFPIPTPTEVYEAVIIVVPTRVPPGTPLYQSWRLETAVRPEGAGNITLSPRQENQMYDRGSTIIATANCDVDFLRWEGDIPDGSDKTANPMTIIMAGPRILYLICVDPLQTPTGIPTPTPDTKSTPTPMATPMTGPTTLPVPIPTLTLAPEPTLAVSPRPPSAVLTIGEQDQTAGLGTYCWSNDRGVGICADMYGLPTAQEPLLADSPFAAYFQFFLDRPAAQLELRVIPVTVDDQLDSEAGGSRWWQYNRELGAKFSLPLERETTVELSLEPGLYVFEVFADWTGLGEVTYGFLVEVR
;
A
#
# COMPACT_ATOMS: atom_id res chain seq x y z
N MET A 1 53.51 19.86 22.60
CA MET A 1 52.68 18.82 23.23
C MET A 1 51.54 18.54 22.27
N PHE A 2 51.40 17.28 21.87
CA PHE A 2 50.95 16.85 20.55
C PHE A 2 49.46 17.07 20.25
N LEU A 3 49.22 17.45 18.98
CA LEU A 3 47.96 17.50 18.25
C LEU A 3 47.51 16.09 17.80
N ILE A 4 46.21 15.82 17.76
CA ILE A 4 45.56 14.93 16.76
C ILE A 4 44.19 15.53 16.39
N PRO A 5 43.83 15.63 15.10
CA PRO A 5 42.69 16.42 14.59
C PRO A 5 41.41 15.61 14.32
N ALA A 6 40.31 16.35 14.16
CA ALA A 6 39.02 15.90 13.64
C ALA A 6 39.09 15.58 12.14
N VAL A 7 38.50 14.46 11.71
CA VAL A 7 38.31 14.09 10.30
C VAL A 7 36.86 14.33 9.90
N LEU A 8 36.71 15.24 8.94
CA LEU A 8 35.50 15.54 8.18
C LEU A 8 35.51 14.63 6.95
N MET A 9 34.53 13.74 6.79
CA MET A 9 34.31 13.04 5.50
C MET A 9 33.08 13.63 4.80
N VAL A 10 33.37 14.32 3.71
CA VAL A 10 32.41 14.70 2.66
C VAL A 10 32.44 13.58 1.63
N VAL A 11 31.32 12.87 1.46
CA VAL A 11 31.13 11.93 0.34
C VAL A 11 30.46 12.71 -0.79
N GLY A 12 31.21 12.98 -1.85
CA GLY A 12 30.70 13.55 -3.09
C GLY A 12 30.16 12.45 -4.01
N CYS A 13 28.94 12.64 -4.49
CA CYS A 13 28.35 11.87 -5.59
C CYS A 13 29.04 12.25 -6.91
N ALA A 14 29.59 11.26 -7.63
CA ALA A 14 30.03 11.41 -9.01
C ALA A 14 28.95 10.87 -9.97
N ALA A 15 28.63 11.69 -10.97
CA ALA A 15 27.64 11.44 -12.00
C ALA A 15 28.00 10.25 -12.91
N GLN A 16 26.98 9.50 -13.32
CA GLN A 16 27.06 8.46 -14.34
C GLN A 16 26.93 9.09 -15.74
N ASP A 17 27.94 8.91 -16.57
CA ASP A 17 27.89 9.18 -18.01
C ASP A 17 27.44 7.94 -18.79
N VAL A 18 26.59 8.21 -19.77
CA VAL A 18 25.87 7.30 -20.66
C VAL A 18 26.80 6.61 -21.67
N PRO A 19 26.60 5.31 -22.02
CA PRO A 19 27.40 4.63 -23.03
C PRO A 19 26.88 4.88 -24.46
N PRO A 20 27.74 4.98 -25.50
CA PRO A 20 27.29 4.95 -26.88
C PRO A 20 27.27 3.53 -27.47
N THR A 21 26.21 3.29 -28.24
CA THR A 21 25.88 2.14 -29.10
C THR A 21 27.00 1.76 -30.09
N PRO A 22 27.15 0.48 -30.45
CA PRO A 22 28.19 0.02 -31.38
C PRO A 22 27.70 0.00 -32.84
N THR A 23 28.61 0.31 -33.77
CA THR A 23 28.46 -0.04 -35.19
C THR A 23 29.66 -0.83 -35.67
N THR A 24 29.32 -1.99 -36.21
CA THR A 24 30.07 -2.95 -37.04
C THR A 24 31.21 -2.38 -37.91
N GLN A 25 32.31 -3.16 -38.06
CA GLN A 25 32.58 -3.96 -39.29
C GLN A 25 34.03 -4.49 -39.38
N ALA A 26 34.14 -5.74 -39.87
CA ALA A 26 35.24 -6.39 -40.61
C ALA A 26 36.56 -6.80 -39.91
N THR A 27 36.65 -8.13 -39.69
CA THR A 27 37.66 -9.07 -40.23
C THR A 27 39.05 -8.54 -40.63
N ALA A 28 40.12 -9.07 -40.03
CA ALA A 28 41.13 -9.88 -40.73
C ALA A 28 42.17 -10.47 -39.77
N ASP A 29 42.70 -11.60 -40.22
CA ASP A 29 43.59 -12.57 -39.58
C ASP A 29 44.98 -12.08 -39.15
N ALA A 30 45.62 -13.02 -38.42
CA ALA A 30 47.03 -13.37 -38.49
C ALA A 30 47.99 -12.70 -37.50
N ALA A 31 48.36 -13.52 -36.51
CA ALA A 31 49.64 -13.48 -35.82
C ALA A 31 50.81 -13.36 -36.79
N LEU A 32 51.85 -12.57 -36.45
CA LEU A 32 53.23 -13.05 -36.27
C LEU A 32 54.16 -11.88 -35.89
N ASN A 33 54.99 -12.12 -34.87
CA ASN A 33 56.34 -11.60 -34.60
C ASN A 33 56.75 -10.20 -35.11
N THR A 34 57.39 -9.41 -34.24
CA THR A 34 58.87 -9.29 -34.18
C THR A 34 59.28 -8.21 -33.18
N ALA A 35 60.36 -8.53 -32.45
CA ALA A 35 61.03 -7.76 -31.42
C ALA A 35 61.53 -6.38 -31.84
N ILE A 36 61.65 -5.46 -30.86
CA ILE A 36 62.74 -4.49 -30.80
C ILE A 36 63.29 -4.42 -29.37
N ASN A 37 64.58 -4.74 -29.28
CA ASN A 37 65.47 -4.56 -28.14
C ASN A 37 65.72 -3.07 -27.86
N THR A 38 65.79 -2.70 -26.58
CA THR A 38 66.71 -1.63 -26.13
C THR A 38 67.32 -2.01 -24.78
N ALA A 39 68.64 -1.93 -24.75
CA ALA A 39 69.55 -2.41 -23.71
C ALA A 39 69.47 -1.64 -22.38
N VAL A 40 69.80 -2.34 -21.28
CA VAL A 40 70.09 -1.78 -19.95
C VAL A 40 71.25 -2.61 -19.32
N PRO A 41 72.20 -1.98 -18.59
CA PRO A 41 73.59 -2.42 -18.55
C PRO A 41 73.95 -3.45 -17.47
N THR A 42 75.08 -4.10 -17.73
CA THR A 42 75.85 -5.04 -16.91
C THR A 42 76.18 -4.53 -15.51
N SER A 43 75.84 -5.32 -14.48
CA SER A 43 76.47 -5.26 -13.16
C SER A 43 76.86 -6.67 -12.70
N THR A 44 78.07 -6.75 -12.13
CA THR A 44 78.81 -7.93 -11.66
C THR A 44 78.19 -8.54 -10.39
N PRO A 45 78.44 -9.82 -10.07
CA PRO A 45 77.63 -10.61 -9.15
C PRO A 45 78.06 -10.42 -7.69
N VAL A 46 77.08 -10.22 -6.81
CA VAL A 46 77.26 -10.34 -5.35
C VAL A 46 76.69 -11.68 -4.93
N THR A 47 77.55 -12.56 -4.39
CA THR A 47 77.15 -13.85 -3.81
C THR A 47 76.43 -13.63 -2.49
N LEU A 48 75.14 -14.02 -2.43
CA LEU A 48 74.33 -14.00 -1.21
C LEU A 48 74.49 -15.34 -0.47
N PRO A 49 74.67 -15.36 0.87
CA PRO A 49 74.81 -16.60 1.63
C PRO A 49 73.49 -17.40 1.70
N THR A 50 73.64 -18.72 1.73
CA THR A 50 72.57 -19.72 1.85
C THR A 50 71.69 -19.48 3.09
N PRO A 51 70.35 -19.37 2.97
CA PRO A 51 69.48 -19.28 4.13
C PRO A 51 69.43 -20.63 4.85
N THR A 52 69.68 -20.59 6.16
CA THR A 52 69.48 -21.71 7.08
C THR A 52 67.99 -21.84 7.37
N ASP A 53 67.44 -23.01 7.05
CA ASP A 53 66.03 -23.33 7.26
C ASP A 53 65.72 -23.39 8.76
N THR A 54 65.00 -22.39 9.26
CA THR A 54 64.56 -22.32 10.65
C THR A 54 63.06 -22.62 10.66
N PRO A 55 62.58 -23.64 11.40
CA PRO A 55 61.16 -23.98 11.38
C PRO A 55 60.34 -22.82 11.93
N PHE A 56 59.41 -22.32 11.12
CA PHE A 56 58.45 -21.28 11.52
C PHE A 56 57.62 -21.78 12.72
N PRO A 57 57.48 -20.99 13.80
CA PRO A 57 56.52 -21.30 14.84
C PRO A 57 55.10 -21.21 14.27
N ILE A 58 54.32 -22.27 14.48
CA ILE A 58 52.89 -22.30 14.13
C ILE A 58 52.20 -21.18 14.94
N PRO A 59 51.43 -20.27 14.31
CA PRO A 59 50.73 -19.24 15.05
C PRO A 59 49.65 -19.87 15.94
N THR A 60 49.71 -19.58 17.23
CA THR A 60 48.63 -19.86 18.18
C THR A 60 47.37 -19.12 17.73
N PRO A 61 46.18 -19.74 17.68
CA PRO A 61 44.96 -19.07 17.26
C PRO A 61 44.64 -17.91 18.21
N THR A 62 44.59 -16.70 17.66
CA THR A 62 44.09 -15.51 18.33
C THR A 62 42.58 -15.67 18.53
N GLU A 63 42.12 -15.78 19.78
CA GLU A 63 40.69 -15.66 20.09
C GLU A 63 40.21 -14.27 19.66
N VAL A 64 39.34 -14.26 18.65
CA VAL A 64 38.58 -13.08 18.27
C VAL A 64 37.40 -13.00 19.23
N TYR A 65 37.50 -12.13 20.23
CA TYR A 65 36.33 -11.73 21.00
C TYR A 65 35.50 -10.78 20.14
N GLU A 66 34.39 -11.27 19.59
CA GLU A 66 33.34 -10.39 19.07
C GLU A 66 32.76 -9.61 20.24
N ALA A 67 32.81 -8.28 20.17
CA ALA A 67 32.15 -7.42 21.12
C ALA A 67 30.63 -7.56 20.92
N VAL A 68 29.98 -8.36 21.77
CA VAL A 68 28.52 -8.37 21.89
C VAL A 68 28.09 -7.01 22.42
N ILE A 69 27.55 -6.15 21.55
CA ILE A 69 26.87 -4.92 21.97
C ILE A 69 25.55 -5.36 22.62
N ILE A 70 25.55 -5.46 23.95
CA ILE A 70 24.34 -5.64 24.73
C ILE A 70 23.61 -4.29 24.70
N VAL A 71 22.68 -4.11 23.76
CA VAL A 71 21.70 -3.02 23.83
C VAL A 71 20.78 -3.35 24.99
N VAL A 72 21.09 -2.81 26.17
CA VAL A 72 20.20 -2.91 27.32
C VAL A 72 18.92 -2.13 26.95
N PRO A 73 17.73 -2.76 26.90
CA PRO A 73 16.50 -2.05 26.58
C PRO A 73 16.24 -1.01 27.66
N THR A 74 16.55 0.26 27.39
CA THR A 74 16.15 1.36 28.25
C THR A 74 14.64 1.47 28.16
N ARG A 75 13.95 1.15 29.26
CA ARG A 75 12.50 1.32 29.39
C ARG A 75 12.12 2.72 28.90
N VAL A 76 11.27 2.78 27.87
CA VAL A 76 10.67 4.04 27.41
C VAL A 76 9.97 4.67 28.62
N PRO A 77 10.32 5.91 29.02
CA PRO A 77 9.72 6.54 30.19
C PRO A 77 8.19 6.57 30.07
N PRO A 78 7.45 6.16 31.12
CA PRO A 78 6.01 6.33 31.18
C PRO A 78 5.66 7.81 30.98
N GLY A 79 4.80 8.09 29.99
CA GLY A 79 4.42 9.46 29.62
C GLY A 79 5.13 10.02 28.38
N THR A 80 5.91 9.22 27.66
CA THR A 80 6.37 9.60 26.31
C THR A 80 5.14 9.65 25.38
N PRO A 81 4.78 10.81 24.81
CA PRO A 81 3.60 10.93 23.97
C PRO A 81 3.76 10.02 22.74
N LEU A 82 2.89 9.03 22.62
CA LEU A 82 2.82 8.18 21.44
C LEU A 82 2.41 9.04 20.25
N TYR A 83 3.21 9.01 19.20
CA TYR A 83 2.92 9.72 17.96
C TYR A 83 1.78 8.98 17.25
N GLN A 84 0.55 9.43 17.45
CA GLN A 84 -0.63 8.81 16.85
C GLN A 84 -0.84 9.38 15.45
N SER A 85 -0.96 8.50 14.45
CA SER A 85 -1.33 8.86 13.09
C SER A 85 -2.51 8.01 12.63
N TRP A 86 -3.34 8.56 11.75
CA TRP A 86 -4.58 7.98 11.27
C TRP A 86 -4.60 8.00 9.75
N ARG A 87 -5.23 6.97 9.16
CA ARG A 87 -5.40 6.88 7.71
C ARG A 87 -6.64 7.65 7.25
N LEU A 88 -6.51 8.39 6.16
CA LEU A 88 -7.63 9.00 5.44
C LEU A 88 -7.80 8.30 4.08
N GLU A 89 -8.82 7.46 3.97
CA GLU A 89 -9.17 6.79 2.72
C GLU A 89 -10.15 7.64 1.93
N THR A 90 -10.02 7.64 0.60
CA THR A 90 -10.87 8.44 -0.27
C THR A 90 -11.32 7.63 -1.49
N ALA A 91 -12.57 7.82 -1.91
CA ALA A 91 -13.13 7.19 -3.10
C ALA A 91 -14.11 8.12 -3.82
N VAL A 92 -14.25 7.97 -5.14
CA VAL A 92 -15.14 8.78 -5.98
C VAL A 92 -16.32 7.93 -6.45
N ARG A 93 -17.53 8.49 -6.43
CA ARG A 93 -18.78 7.85 -6.85
C ARG A 93 -19.58 8.78 -7.77
N PRO A 94 -19.97 8.34 -8.98
CA PRO A 94 -19.57 7.07 -9.61
C PRO A 94 -18.05 7.02 -9.84
N GLU A 95 -17.49 5.80 -9.88
CA GLU A 95 -16.06 5.61 -10.06
C GLU A 95 -15.61 6.23 -11.39
N GLY A 96 -14.52 6.99 -11.36
CA GLY A 96 -13.98 7.69 -12.53
C GLY A 96 -14.63 9.03 -12.86
N ALA A 97 -15.70 9.47 -12.17
CA ALA A 97 -16.37 10.74 -12.44
C ALA A 97 -15.64 12.00 -11.90
N GLY A 98 -14.39 11.83 -11.47
CA GLY A 98 -13.58 12.88 -10.87
C GLY A 98 -12.42 12.34 -10.06
N ASN A 99 -11.76 13.24 -9.31
CA ASN A 99 -10.68 12.92 -8.38
C ASN A 99 -10.75 13.78 -7.11
N ILE A 100 -10.07 13.31 -6.07
CA ILE A 100 -9.94 14.01 -4.79
C ILE A 100 -8.48 14.42 -4.63
N THR A 101 -8.23 15.71 -4.40
CA THR A 101 -6.88 16.21 -4.04
C THR A 101 -6.83 16.58 -2.57
N LEU A 102 -5.82 16.08 -1.87
CA LEU A 102 -5.60 16.33 -0.44
C LEU A 102 -4.44 17.30 -0.22
N SER A 103 -4.60 18.21 0.74
CA SER A 103 -3.54 19.12 1.19
C SER A 103 -3.47 19.15 2.73
N PRO A 104 -2.37 18.73 3.36
CA PRO A 104 -1.16 18.19 2.74
C PRO A 104 -1.41 16.82 2.07
N ARG A 105 -0.72 16.54 0.97
CA ARG A 105 -0.74 15.21 0.36
C ARG A 105 0.25 14.32 1.10
N GLN A 106 -0.21 13.16 1.56
CA GLN A 106 0.64 12.11 2.13
C GLN A 106 0.53 10.89 1.23
N GLU A 107 1.66 10.38 0.74
CA GLU A 107 1.67 9.28 -0.23
C GLU A 107 1.12 7.98 0.37
N ASN A 108 1.34 7.77 1.67
CA ASN A 108 0.78 6.66 2.43
C ASN A 108 -0.62 6.96 3.01
N GLN A 109 -1.17 8.15 2.76
CA GLN A 109 -2.43 8.64 3.32
C GLN A 109 -2.50 8.63 4.86
N MET A 110 -1.34 8.64 5.53
CA MET A 110 -1.24 8.69 6.98
C MET A 110 -1.04 10.13 7.44
N TYR A 111 -1.83 10.54 8.43
CA TYR A 111 -1.85 11.89 8.96
C TYR A 111 -1.81 11.87 10.48
N ASP A 112 -1.03 12.78 11.06
CA ASP A 112 -0.90 12.84 12.51
C ASP A 112 -2.22 13.21 13.18
N ARG A 113 -2.43 12.74 14.41
CA ARG A 113 -3.62 13.07 15.20
C ARG A 113 -3.77 14.58 15.30
N GLY A 114 -4.99 15.05 15.01
CA GLY A 114 -5.34 16.46 15.00
C GLY A 114 -4.90 17.22 13.76
N SER A 115 -4.26 16.56 12.78
CA SER A 115 -3.96 17.18 11.49
C SER A 115 -5.23 17.69 10.83
N THR A 116 -5.12 18.87 10.24
CA THR A 116 -6.15 19.48 9.40
C THR A 116 -5.79 19.24 7.94
N ILE A 117 -6.66 18.54 7.22
CA ILE A 117 -6.51 18.23 5.80
C ILE A 117 -7.60 18.96 5.03
N ILE A 118 -7.21 19.58 3.93
CA ILE A 118 -8.13 20.16 2.96
C ILE A 118 -8.33 19.13 1.84
N ALA A 119 -9.55 18.61 1.73
CA ALA A 119 -9.98 17.75 0.65
C ALA A 119 -10.73 18.58 -0.40
N THR A 120 -10.18 18.65 -1.62
CA THR A 120 -10.80 19.35 -2.74
C THR A 120 -11.35 18.33 -3.72
N ALA A 121 -12.63 18.47 -4.07
CA ALA A 121 -13.31 17.66 -5.06
C ALA A 121 -13.10 18.25 -6.45
N ASN A 122 -12.68 17.42 -7.40
CA ASN A 122 -12.58 17.76 -8.80
C ASN A 122 -13.44 16.77 -9.59
N CYS A 123 -14.74 17.05 -9.71
CA CYS A 123 -15.66 16.26 -10.54
C CYS A 123 -15.60 16.70 -12.00
N ASP A 124 -15.84 15.77 -12.92
CA ASP A 124 -15.81 16.04 -14.36
C ASP A 124 -17.04 16.82 -14.84
N VAL A 125 -18.21 16.53 -14.25
CA VAL A 125 -19.48 17.21 -14.55
C VAL A 125 -19.79 18.24 -13.48
N ASP A 126 -20.25 17.77 -12.32
CA ASP A 126 -20.62 18.62 -11.20
C ASP A 126 -20.36 17.88 -9.89
N PHE A 127 -19.91 18.64 -8.88
CA PHE A 127 -19.79 18.17 -7.51
C PHE A 127 -21.15 18.22 -6.81
N LEU A 128 -21.58 17.10 -6.20
CA LEU A 128 -22.83 17.04 -5.45
C LEU A 128 -22.60 17.23 -3.96
N ARG A 129 -21.80 16.36 -3.34
CA ARG A 129 -21.53 16.37 -1.90
C ARG A 129 -20.42 15.41 -1.53
N TRP A 130 -19.96 15.53 -0.29
CA TRP A 130 -19.16 14.52 0.39
C TRP A 130 -20.07 13.55 1.17
N GLU A 131 -19.64 12.29 1.29
CA GLU A 131 -20.22 11.25 2.15
C GLU A 131 -19.14 10.48 2.94
N GLY A 132 -19.55 9.61 3.86
CA GLY A 132 -18.65 8.82 4.72
C GLY A 132 -18.43 9.45 6.10
N ASP A 133 -17.23 9.29 6.64
CA ASP A 133 -16.82 9.72 7.98
C ASP A 133 -16.55 11.23 8.04
N ILE A 134 -17.59 12.00 7.78
CA ILE A 134 -17.56 13.46 7.77
C ILE A 134 -17.73 13.98 9.20
N PRO A 135 -16.91 14.94 9.67
CA PRO A 135 -17.10 15.54 10.99
C PRO A 135 -18.51 16.14 11.14
N ASP A 136 -19.15 15.88 12.28
CA ASP A 136 -20.48 16.42 12.57
C ASP A 136 -20.53 17.95 12.47
N GLY A 137 -21.63 18.47 11.92
CA GLY A 137 -21.79 19.90 11.68
C GLY A 137 -21.03 20.46 10.48
N SER A 138 -20.26 19.64 9.76
CA SER A 138 -19.62 20.07 8.51
C SER A 138 -20.65 20.25 7.39
N ASP A 139 -20.46 21.27 6.57
CA ASP A 139 -21.20 21.43 5.32
C ASP A 139 -20.73 20.39 4.30
N LYS A 140 -21.58 19.37 4.06
CA LYS A 140 -21.29 18.27 3.11
C LYS A 140 -21.25 18.75 1.66
N THR A 141 -21.71 19.96 1.36
CA THR A 141 -21.69 20.58 0.03
C THR A 141 -20.58 21.63 -0.12
N ALA A 142 -19.73 21.80 0.90
CA ALA A 142 -18.56 22.66 0.78
C ALA A 142 -17.45 21.98 -0.04
N ASN A 143 -16.88 22.74 -0.99
CA ASN A 143 -15.69 22.35 -1.74
C ASN A 143 -14.76 23.57 -1.87
N PRO A 144 -13.57 23.56 -1.26
CA PRO A 144 -12.95 22.45 -0.54
C PRO A 144 -13.58 22.18 0.84
N MET A 145 -13.37 20.96 1.35
CA MET A 145 -13.80 20.51 2.66
C MET A 145 -12.61 20.36 3.62
N THR A 146 -12.80 20.76 4.87
CA THR A 146 -11.79 20.60 5.93
C THR A 146 -12.08 19.35 6.76
N ILE A 147 -11.07 18.49 6.89
CA ILE A 147 -11.10 17.26 7.68
C ILE A 147 -10.12 17.40 8.85
N ILE A 148 -10.56 17.03 10.06
CA ILE A 148 -9.69 16.91 11.23
C ILE A 148 -9.50 15.43 11.55
N MET A 149 -8.25 14.98 11.61
CA MET A 149 -7.88 13.59 11.92
C MET A 149 -7.98 13.30 13.40
N ALA A 150 -9.21 13.12 13.87
CA ALA A 150 -9.52 12.66 15.22
C ALA A 150 -9.50 11.12 15.34
N GLY A 151 -9.45 10.42 14.21
CA GLY A 151 -9.45 8.96 14.08
C GLY A 151 -9.30 8.55 12.60
N PRO A 152 -9.34 7.25 12.28
CA PRO A 152 -9.44 6.76 10.91
C PRO A 152 -10.69 7.33 10.23
N ARG A 153 -10.61 7.61 8.93
CA ARG A 153 -11.75 8.14 8.17
C ARG A 153 -11.78 7.61 6.75
N ILE A 154 -12.98 7.35 6.25
CA ILE A 154 -13.29 7.07 4.84
C ILE A 154 -14.15 8.21 4.29
N LEU A 155 -13.71 8.85 3.21
CA LEU A 155 -14.40 9.95 2.55
C LEU A 155 -14.83 9.55 1.13
N TYR A 156 -16.11 9.74 0.82
CA TYR A 156 -16.65 9.53 -0.52
C TYR A 156 -16.94 10.89 -1.18
N LEU A 157 -16.41 11.09 -2.39
CA LEU A 157 -16.80 12.18 -3.28
C LEU A 157 -17.98 11.73 -4.13
N ILE A 158 -19.11 12.42 -4.03
CA ILE A 158 -20.27 12.19 -4.89
C ILE A 158 -20.28 13.24 -6.01
N CYS A 159 -20.14 12.78 -7.25
CA CYS A 159 -20.24 13.59 -8.47
C CYS A 159 -21.57 13.30 -9.20
N VAL A 160 -22.00 14.23 -10.05
CA VAL A 160 -23.09 13.96 -11.01
C VAL A 160 -22.64 12.88 -11.99
N ASP A 161 -23.49 11.88 -12.20
CA ASP A 161 -23.27 10.85 -13.19
C ASP A 161 -23.30 11.47 -14.60
N PRO A 162 -22.22 11.38 -15.40
CA PRO A 162 -22.19 11.91 -16.76
C PRO A 162 -23.27 11.29 -17.66
N LEU A 163 -23.75 10.09 -17.36
CA LEU A 163 -24.79 9.38 -18.13
C LEU A 163 -26.21 9.91 -17.88
N GLN A 164 -26.42 10.74 -16.86
CA GLN A 164 -27.75 11.27 -16.50
C GLN A 164 -28.00 12.70 -17.00
N THR A 165 -27.14 13.27 -17.86
CA THR A 165 -27.36 14.63 -18.39
C THR A 165 -28.72 14.70 -19.10
N PRO A 166 -29.75 15.35 -18.52
CA PRO A 166 -31.05 15.46 -19.17
C PRO A 166 -30.86 16.36 -20.38
N THR A 167 -31.12 15.85 -21.57
CA THR A 167 -31.24 16.68 -22.76
C THR A 167 -32.30 17.75 -22.46
N GLY A 168 -31.90 19.02 -22.46
CA GLY A 168 -32.63 20.12 -21.83
C GLY A 168 -34.13 20.12 -22.12
N ILE A 169 -34.91 20.24 -21.05
CA ILE A 169 -36.30 20.66 -21.14
C ILE A 169 -36.28 22.11 -21.64
N PRO A 170 -36.91 22.45 -22.79
CA PRO A 170 -37.02 23.83 -23.20
C PRO A 170 -37.84 24.61 -22.18
N THR A 171 -37.22 25.63 -21.59
CA THR A 171 -37.85 26.64 -20.74
C THR A 171 -39.07 27.25 -21.45
N PRO A 172 -40.30 27.13 -20.91
CA PRO A 172 -41.41 27.93 -21.42
C PRO A 172 -41.23 29.38 -20.97
N THR A 173 -41.11 30.28 -21.94
CA THR A 173 -41.15 31.73 -21.77
C THR A 173 -42.43 32.14 -21.03
N PRO A 174 -42.38 33.03 -20.02
CA PRO A 174 -43.57 33.52 -19.36
C PRO A 174 -44.21 34.60 -20.23
N ASP A 175 -45.27 34.25 -20.95
CA ASP A 175 -46.14 35.24 -21.60
C ASP A 175 -47.46 35.42 -20.85
N THR A 176 -47.74 36.69 -20.63
CA THR A 176 -48.82 37.27 -19.84
C THR A 176 -50.22 37.05 -20.42
N LYS A 177 -51.12 36.58 -19.54
CA LYS A 177 -52.50 37.07 -19.32
C LYS A 177 -53.34 37.49 -20.56
N SER A 178 -54.34 36.67 -20.91
CA SER A 178 -55.77 37.08 -20.92
C SER A 178 -56.73 35.89 -21.13
N THR A 179 -57.84 35.96 -20.41
CA THR A 179 -58.93 34.99 -20.19
C THR A 179 -60.01 35.06 -21.31
N PRO A 180 -61.14 34.31 -21.26
CA PRO A 180 -61.42 33.03 -21.93
C PRO A 180 -62.55 33.11 -23.00
N THR A 181 -62.74 32.08 -23.84
CA THR A 181 -64.09 31.64 -24.28
C THR A 181 -64.01 30.20 -24.84
N PRO A 182 -64.97 29.30 -24.54
CA PRO A 182 -64.91 27.90 -24.95
C PRO A 182 -65.61 27.67 -26.30
N MET A 183 -65.08 26.78 -27.13
CA MET A 183 -65.93 25.98 -28.01
C MET A 183 -65.24 24.64 -28.29
N ALA A 184 -65.84 23.58 -27.76
CA ALA A 184 -65.43 22.22 -27.99
C ALA A 184 -65.90 21.76 -29.38
N THR A 185 -64.97 21.27 -30.20
CA THR A 185 -65.27 20.29 -31.26
C THR A 185 -64.05 19.38 -31.43
N PRO A 186 -64.21 18.04 -31.40
CA PRO A 186 -63.09 17.11 -31.57
C PRO A 186 -62.84 16.84 -33.06
N MET A 187 -61.57 16.82 -33.48
CA MET A 187 -61.18 16.28 -34.79
C MET A 187 -59.97 15.36 -34.62
N THR A 188 -60.25 14.08 -34.83
CA THR A 188 -59.41 12.99 -35.37
C THR A 188 -57.90 13.24 -35.48
N GLY A 189 -57.12 12.49 -34.69
CA GLY A 189 -55.68 12.38 -34.86
C GLY A 189 -55.28 11.44 -36.00
N PRO A 190 -54.12 11.66 -36.66
CA PRO A 190 -53.51 10.68 -37.53
C PRO A 190 -52.37 9.93 -36.82
N THR A 191 -52.37 8.62 -37.04
CA THR A 191 -51.32 7.64 -36.71
C THR A 191 -50.04 7.93 -37.48
N THR A 192 -48.87 7.88 -36.83
CA THR A 192 -47.55 7.85 -37.48
C THR A 192 -46.76 6.61 -37.08
N LEU A 193 -46.06 6.04 -38.07
CA LEU A 193 -45.30 4.79 -38.06
C LEU A 193 -43.93 4.93 -37.35
N PRO A 194 -43.34 3.85 -36.83
CA PRO A 194 -42.05 3.88 -36.14
C PRO A 194 -40.86 3.86 -37.13
N VAL A 195 -39.84 4.66 -36.83
CA VAL A 195 -38.57 4.76 -37.57
C VAL A 195 -37.52 3.81 -36.94
N PRO A 196 -36.68 3.11 -37.72
CA PRO A 196 -35.70 2.16 -37.17
C PRO A 196 -34.51 2.88 -36.52
N ILE A 197 -34.07 2.34 -35.38
CA ILE A 197 -32.98 2.85 -34.54
C ILE A 197 -31.63 2.40 -35.13
N PRO A 198 -30.62 3.27 -35.29
CA PRO A 198 -29.28 2.87 -35.69
C PRO A 198 -28.51 2.24 -34.53
N THR A 199 -27.91 1.07 -34.76
CA THR A 199 -27.01 0.41 -33.81
C THR A 199 -25.66 1.11 -33.81
N LEU A 200 -25.33 1.81 -32.73
CA LEU A 200 -23.99 2.40 -32.53
C LEU A 200 -23.05 1.35 -31.96
N THR A 201 -21.97 1.08 -32.69
CA THR A 201 -20.85 0.26 -32.23
C THR A 201 -19.86 1.19 -31.50
N LEU A 202 -19.75 1.05 -30.18
CA LEU A 202 -18.82 1.83 -29.35
C LEU A 202 -17.37 1.38 -29.61
N ALA A 203 -16.48 2.36 -29.84
CA ALA A 203 -15.04 2.14 -29.87
C ALA A 203 -14.51 1.88 -28.45
N PRO A 204 -13.47 1.04 -28.28
CA PRO A 204 -12.93 0.74 -26.95
C PRO A 204 -12.17 1.94 -26.39
N GLU A 205 -12.56 2.34 -25.18
CA GLU A 205 -11.98 3.43 -24.39
C GLU A 205 -10.56 3.09 -23.90
N PRO A 206 -9.59 4.03 -23.92
CA PRO A 206 -8.25 3.81 -23.39
C PRO A 206 -8.31 3.75 -21.86
N THR A 207 -7.98 2.58 -21.33
CA THR A 207 -8.08 2.27 -19.90
C THR A 207 -6.86 2.80 -19.14
N LEU A 208 -7.06 3.78 -18.27
CA LEU A 208 -6.09 4.08 -17.22
C LEU A 208 -6.11 2.92 -16.22
N ALA A 209 -4.98 2.23 -16.08
CA ALA A 209 -4.85 1.02 -15.28
C ALA A 209 -5.06 1.32 -13.78
N VAL A 210 -6.22 0.92 -13.25
CA VAL A 210 -6.44 0.78 -11.80
C VAL A 210 -5.39 -0.21 -11.28
N SER A 211 -4.52 0.26 -10.39
CA SER A 211 -3.50 -0.59 -9.78
C SER A 211 -4.18 -1.69 -8.96
N PRO A 212 -3.95 -2.97 -9.25
CA PRO A 212 -4.72 -4.08 -8.67
C PRO A 212 -4.21 -4.42 -7.27
N ARG A 213 -4.45 -3.56 -6.27
CA ARG A 213 -4.18 -3.91 -4.86
C ARG A 213 -5.42 -4.60 -4.26
N PRO A 214 -5.26 -5.67 -3.45
CA PRO A 214 -6.39 -6.27 -2.76
C PRO A 214 -7.04 -5.27 -1.81
N PRO A 215 -8.37 -5.33 -1.62
CA PRO A 215 -9.04 -4.55 -0.61
C PRO A 215 -8.61 -5.00 0.78
N SER A 216 -8.73 -4.08 1.75
CA SER A 216 -8.44 -4.39 3.15
C SER A 216 -9.48 -5.32 3.77
N ALA A 217 -9.26 -5.70 5.02
CA ALA A 217 -10.19 -6.43 5.87
C ALA A 217 -10.25 -5.78 7.26
N VAL A 218 -11.32 -5.99 8.00
CA VAL A 218 -11.50 -5.51 9.37
C VAL A 218 -11.71 -6.69 10.31
N LEU A 219 -11.05 -6.66 11.47
CA LEU A 219 -11.32 -7.52 12.61
C LEU A 219 -12.01 -6.69 13.69
N THR A 220 -13.13 -7.19 14.19
CA THR A 220 -13.86 -6.64 15.32
C THR A 220 -13.83 -7.63 16.49
N ILE A 221 -13.45 -7.16 17.67
CA ILE A 221 -13.55 -7.90 18.94
C ILE A 221 -14.23 -6.99 19.96
N GLY A 222 -15.42 -7.39 20.43
CA GLY A 222 -16.26 -6.51 21.26
C GLY A 222 -16.68 -5.26 20.48
N GLU A 223 -16.35 -4.08 21.01
CA GLU A 223 -16.61 -2.77 20.38
C GLU A 223 -15.35 -2.17 19.70
N GLN A 224 -14.28 -2.95 19.56
CA GLN A 224 -13.02 -2.49 18.99
C GLN A 224 -12.83 -3.07 17.58
N ASP A 225 -12.45 -2.19 16.66
CA ASP A 225 -12.14 -2.53 15.27
C ASP A 225 -10.66 -2.32 14.95
N GLN A 226 -10.11 -3.19 14.11
CA GLN A 226 -8.77 -3.05 13.58
C GLN A 226 -8.74 -3.38 12.09
N THR A 227 -8.24 -2.45 11.29
CA THR A 227 -7.95 -2.68 9.87
C THR A 227 -6.72 -3.57 9.73
N ALA A 228 -6.79 -4.52 8.81
CA ALA A 228 -5.70 -5.43 8.49
C ALA A 228 -4.48 -4.69 7.94
N GLY A 229 -3.29 -5.15 8.32
CA GLY A 229 -2.11 -4.98 7.49
C GLY A 229 -2.19 -5.92 6.29
N LEU A 230 -1.83 -5.41 5.10
CA LEU A 230 -1.76 -6.21 3.88
C LEU A 230 -0.36 -6.82 3.77
N GLY A 231 -0.28 -8.14 3.95
CA GLY A 231 0.93 -8.94 3.81
C GLY A 231 1.25 -9.30 2.36
N THR A 232 1.73 -10.53 2.15
CA THR A 232 2.01 -11.03 0.79
C THR A 232 0.72 -11.22 0.01
N TYR A 233 0.72 -10.86 -1.27
CA TYR A 233 -0.42 -11.07 -2.15
C TYR A 233 -0.01 -11.20 -3.62
N CYS A 234 -0.83 -11.90 -4.39
CA CYS A 234 -0.86 -11.86 -5.85
C CYS A 234 -2.28 -11.56 -6.27
N TRP A 235 -2.52 -10.35 -6.79
CA TRP A 235 -3.87 -9.83 -7.00
C TRP A 235 -4.07 -9.30 -8.41
N SER A 236 -5.19 -9.67 -9.01
CA SER A 236 -5.59 -9.32 -10.37
C SER A 236 -6.91 -8.58 -10.38
N ASN A 237 -7.03 -7.60 -11.28
CA ASN A 237 -8.31 -7.00 -11.59
C ASN A 237 -9.12 -7.87 -12.58
N ASP A 238 -10.39 -7.52 -12.81
CA ASP A 238 -11.27 -8.25 -13.74
C ASP A 238 -10.78 -8.26 -15.21
N ARG A 239 -9.71 -7.51 -15.52
CA ARG A 239 -9.07 -7.48 -16.85
C ARG A 239 -7.87 -8.42 -16.95
N GLY A 240 -7.58 -9.19 -15.89
CA GLY A 240 -6.46 -10.12 -15.83
C GLY A 240 -5.09 -9.47 -15.66
N VAL A 241 -5.04 -8.17 -15.32
CA VAL A 241 -3.77 -7.51 -14.95
C VAL A 241 -3.52 -7.77 -13.47
N GLY A 242 -2.46 -8.52 -13.20
CA GLY A 242 -2.05 -8.90 -11.84
C GLY A 242 -0.80 -8.19 -11.36
N ILE A 243 -0.73 -7.89 -10.06
CA ILE A 243 0.48 -7.51 -9.35
C ILE A 243 0.70 -8.48 -8.19
N CYS A 244 1.95 -8.89 -8.01
CA CYS A 244 2.37 -9.61 -6.82
C CYS A 244 3.25 -8.70 -5.96
N ALA A 245 3.04 -8.74 -4.65
CA ALA A 245 3.88 -8.09 -3.67
C ALA A 245 4.28 -9.14 -2.64
N ASP A 246 5.55 -9.54 -2.67
CA ASP A 246 6.13 -10.46 -1.70
C ASP A 246 6.66 -9.64 -0.52
N MET A 247 6.16 -9.96 0.67
CA MET A 247 6.58 -9.28 1.90
C MET A 247 7.40 -10.21 2.78
N TYR A 248 8.52 -9.70 3.30
CA TYR A 248 9.40 -10.43 4.20
C TYR A 248 8.77 -10.72 5.57
N GLY A 249 7.80 -9.91 6.00
CA GLY A 249 7.02 -10.10 7.22
C GLY A 249 5.54 -9.80 7.01
N LEU A 250 4.74 -10.05 8.05
CA LEU A 250 3.32 -9.68 8.04
C LEU A 250 3.16 -8.35 8.79
N PRO A 251 2.66 -7.29 8.13
CA PRO A 251 2.33 -6.06 8.81
C PRO A 251 1.02 -6.23 9.62
N THR A 252 0.95 -5.58 10.77
CA THR A 252 -0.26 -5.41 11.59
C THR A 252 -0.40 -3.96 12.03
N ALA A 253 -1.52 -3.62 12.67
CA ALA A 253 -1.63 -2.37 13.41
C ALA A 253 -0.54 -2.25 14.51
N GLN A 254 -0.24 -1.02 14.92
CA GLN A 254 0.69 -0.77 16.01
C GLN A 254 0.13 -1.09 17.39
N GLU A 255 -1.15 -0.82 17.60
CA GLU A 255 -1.82 -1.10 18.87
C GLU A 255 -2.63 -2.39 18.72
N PRO A 256 -2.43 -3.36 19.63
CA PRO A 256 -3.22 -4.58 19.62
C PRO A 256 -4.69 -4.30 19.94
N LEU A 257 -5.60 -5.06 19.34
CA LEU A 257 -6.96 -5.19 19.85
C LEU A 257 -6.94 -5.91 21.18
N LEU A 258 -7.71 -5.44 22.13
CA LEU A 258 -7.72 -5.98 23.48
C LEU A 258 -8.87 -6.96 23.61
N ALA A 259 -8.58 -8.19 24.04
CA ALA A 259 -9.56 -9.26 24.18
C ALA A 259 -9.44 -9.95 25.54
N ASP A 260 -10.56 -10.30 26.14
CA ASP A 260 -10.62 -11.16 27.33
C ASP A 260 -11.05 -12.56 26.86
N SER A 261 -10.33 -13.61 27.26
CA SER A 261 -10.66 -14.97 26.81
C SER A 261 -11.81 -15.60 27.65
N PRO A 262 -12.78 -16.28 27.03
CA PRO A 262 -12.98 -16.47 25.59
C PRO A 262 -13.67 -15.27 24.92
N PHE A 263 -13.45 -15.11 23.61
CA PHE A 263 -14.04 -14.02 22.83
C PHE A 263 -14.42 -14.44 21.41
N ALA A 264 -15.38 -13.71 20.84
CA ALA A 264 -15.75 -13.78 19.44
C ALA A 264 -14.87 -12.82 18.62
N ALA A 265 -14.25 -13.34 17.56
CA ALA A 265 -13.53 -12.57 16.56
C ALA A 265 -14.36 -12.51 15.28
N TYR A 266 -14.78 -11.30 14.89
CA TYR A 266 -15.58 -11.05 13.70
C TYR A 266 -14.71 -10.44 12.60
N PHE A 267 -14.68 -11.06 11.43
CA PHE A 267 -13.92 -10.60 10.28
C PHE A 267 -14.85 -10.13 9.18
N GLN A 268 -14.54 -8.98 8.58
CA GLN A 268 -15.24 -8.42 7.43
C GLN A 268 -14.29 -8.22 6.24
N PHE A 269 -14.66 -8.79 5.09
CA PHE A 269 -13.93 -8.72 3.83
C PHE A 269 -14.70 -7.91 2.78
N PHE A 270 -14.09 -6.85 2.24
CA PHE A 270 -14.77 -5.91 1.33
C PHE A 270 -14.72 -6.34 -0.14
N LEU A 271 -15.24 -7.53 -0.47
CA LEU A 271 -15.28 -8.06 -1.85
C LEU A 271 -16.63 -8.60 -2.25
N ASP A 272 -17.16 -8.21 -3.42
CA ASP A 272 -18.49 -8.59 -3.92
C ASP A 272 -18.69 -10.06 -4.31
N ARG A 273 -17.76 -10.92 -3.89
CA ARG A 273 -17.79 -12.36 -4.14
C ARG A 273 -17.21 -13.13 -2.95
N PRO A 274 -17.74 -14.34 -2.66
CA PRO A 274 -17.22 -15.18 -1.59
C PRO A 274 -15.80 -15.65 -1.91
N ALA A 275 -15.01 -15.85 -0.86
CA ALA A 275 -13.67 -16.42 -0.99
C ALA A 275 -13.75 -17.90 -1.36
N ALA A 276 -12.78 -18.38 -2.14
CA ALA A 276 -12.58 -19.80 -2.39
C ALA A 276 -11.91 -20.49 -1.20
N GLN A 277 -11.09 -19.75 -0.45
CA GLN A 277 -10.42 -20.23 0.75
C GLN A 277 -10.31 -19.09 1.77
N LEU A 278 -10.63 -19.39 3.02
CA LEU A 278 -10.33 -18.54 4.18
C LEU A 278 -9.76 -19.42 5.30
N GLU A 279 -8.52 -19.13 5.70
CA GLU A 279 -7.84 -19.79 6.80
C GLU A 279 -7.34 -18.72 7.78
N LEU A 280 -7.77 -18.83 9.04
CA LEU A 280 -7.20 -18.07 10.14
C LEU A 280 -6.10 -18.89 10.78
N ARG A 281 -4.96 -18.24 11.03
CA ARG A 281 -3.92 -18.75 11.90
C ARG A 281 -3.67 -17.78 13.04
N VAL A 282 -3.68 -18.32 14.26
CA VAL A 282 -3.41 -17.58 15.49
C VAL A 282 -2.01 -17.91 15.99
N ILE A 283 -1.13 -16.93 15.97
CA ILE A 283 0.31 -17.11 16.18
C ILE A 283 0.72 -16.32 17.43
N PRO A 284 1.17 -16.98 18.51
CA PRO A 284 1.72 -16.25 19.66
C PRO A 284 3.02 -15.55 19.24
N VAL A 285 3.18 -14.29 19.63
CA VAL A 285 4.36 -13.49 19.34
C VAL A 285 4.83 -12.75 20.58
N THR A 286 6.10 -12.40 20.59
CA THR A 286 6.76 -11.55 21.57
C THR A 286 7.36 -10.33 20.87
N VAL A 287 7.74 -9.31 21.62
CA VAL A 287 8.40 -8.12 21.04
C VAL A 287 9.68 -8.48 20.28
N ASP A 288 10.35 -9.58 20.67
CA ASP A 288 11.57 -10.06 20.00
C ASP A 288 11.29 -10.65 18.61
N ASP A 289 10.04 -11.03 18.31
CA ASP A 289 9.61 -11.49 16.99
C ASP A 289 9.26 -10.33 16.03
N GLN A 290 9.25 -9.10 16.54
CA GLN A 290 8.98 -7.91 15.74
C GLN A 290 10.21 -7.55 14.90
N LEU A 291 10.01 -7.32 13.62
CA LEU A 291 11.01 -6.82 12.70
C LEU A 291 11.23 -5.32 12.89
N ASP A 292 12.50 -4.92 12.93
CA ASP A 292 12.93 -3.53 12.81
C ASP A 292 12.61 -3.03 11.40
N SER A 293 11.47 -2.37 11.25
CA SER A 293 10.98 -1.82 9.99
C SER A 293 10.69 -0.33 10.15
N GLU A 294 11.30 0.49 9.29
CA GLU A 294 11.06 1.93 9.22
C GLU A 294 9.74 2.29 8.48
N ALA A 295 8.94 1.28 8.10
CA ALA A 295 7.66 1.51 7.42
C ALA A 295 6.63 2.05 8.42
N GLY A 296 6.57 3.38 8.51
CA GLY A 296 5.79 4.15 9.47
C GLY A 296 4.32 3.73 9.56
N GLY A 297 3.90 3.37 10.77
CA GLY A 297 2.50 3.10 11.14
C GLY A 297 2.11 1.64 11.30
N SER A 298 3.00 0.68 11.05
CA SER A 298 2.72 -0.76 11.24
C SER A 298 3.79 -1.46 12.07
N ARG A 299 3.39 -2.49 12.82
CA ARG A 299 4.35 -3.48 13.34
C ARG A 299 4.52 -4.57 12.30
N TRP A 300 5.74 -5.03 12.14
CA TRP A 300 6.10 -6.07 11.20
C TRP A 300 6.56 -7.28 11.97
N TRP A 301 6.10 -8.46 11.57
CA TRP A 301 6.38 -9.67 12.31
C TRP A 301 7.08 -10.67 11.40
N GLN A 302 8.23 -11.17 11.87
CA GLN A 302 8.81 -12.38 11.34
C GLN A 302 8.32 -13.52 12.22
N TYR A 303 7.56 -14.43 11.63
CA TYR A 303 6.98 -15.54 12.35
C TYR A 303 7.19 -16.82 11.58
N ASN A 304 7.30 -17.92 12.31
CA ASN A 304 7.32 -19.23 11.71
C ASN A 304 5.89 -19.61 11.31
N ARG A 305 5.62 -19.68 10.00
CA ARG A 305 4.32 -20.10 9.44
C ARG A 305 3.93 -21.55 9.79
N GLU A 306 4.82 -22.32 10.40
CA GLU A 306 4.51 -23.64 10.94
C GLU A 306 4.00 -23.59 12.39
N LEU A 307 4.23 -22.49 13.09
CA LEU A 307 3.68 -22.24 14.42
C LEU A 307 2.28 -21.64 14.33
N GLY A 308 1.54 -21.74 15.44
CA GLY A 308 0.19 -21.20 15.57
C GLY A 308 -0.93 -22.19 15.25
N ALA A 309 -2.08 -21.97 15.88
CA ALA A 309 -3.28 -22.77 15.67
C ALA A 309 -3.99 -22.33 14.39
N LYS A 310 -4.40 -23.30 13.56
CA LYS A 310 -5.15 -23.06 12.31
C LYS A 310 -6.64 -23.29 12.51
N PHE A 311 -7.44 -22.43 11.91
CA PHE A 311 -8.89 -22.49 11.91
C PHE A 311 -9.41 -22.25 10.49
N SER A 312 -10.31 -23.12 10.03
CA SER A 312 -11.05 -22.85 8.79
C SER A 312 -12.15 -21.84 9.09
N LEU A 313 -12.21 -20.77 8.31
CA LEU A 313 -13.29 -19.78 8.42
C LEU A 313 -14.39 -20.10 7.39
N PRO A 314 -15.67 -19.84 7.72
CA PRO A 314 -16.75 -19.73 6.75
C PRO A 314 -16.35 -18.85 5.55
N LEU A 315 -16.68 -19.29 4.33
CA LEU A 315 -16.34 -18.60 3.07
C LEU A 315 -17.23 -17.37 2.78
N GLU A 316 -17.71 -16.73 3.85
CA GLU A 316 -18.62 -15.59 3.81
C GLU A 316 -17.83 -14.28 3.89
N ARG A 317 -18.46 -13.17 3.48
CA ARG A 317 -17.85 -11.82 3.56
C ARG A 317 -17.71 -11.35 5.00
N GLU A 318 -18.54 -11.90 5.88
CA GLU A 318 -18.62 -11.61 7.29
C GLU A 318 -18.57 -12.95 8.00
N THR A 319 -17.58 -13.16 8.85
CA THR A 319 -17.40 -14.44 9.52
C THR A 319 -17.02 -14.25 10.97
N THR A 320 -17.54 -15.12 11.83
CA THR A 320 -17.25 -15.11 13.26
C THR A 320 -16.59 -16.42 13.66
N VAL A 321 -15.58 -16.34 14.53
CA VAL A 321 -14.96 -17.50 15.19
C VAL A 321 -14.85 -17.24 16.69
N GLU A 322 -15.24 -18.22 17.49
CA GLU A 322 -15.06 -18.21 18.94
C GLU A 322 -13.67 -18.73 19.29
N LEU A 323 -12.89 -17.94 20.02
CA LEU A 323 -11.52 -18.25 20.41
C LEU A 323 -11.39 -18.27 21.92
N SER A 324 -10.64 -19.25 22.41
CA SER A 324 -10.21 -19.34 23.81
C SER A 324 -8.70 -19.46 23.82
N LEU A 325 -8.02 -18.36 24.16
CA LEU A 325 -6.57 -18.23 24.08
C LEU A 325 -6.00 -17.94 25.47
N GLU A 326 -4.75 -18.35 25.70
CA GLU A 326 -4.04 -17.96 26.92
C GLU A 326 -3.66 -16.47 26.85
N PRO A 327 -3.50 -15.78 27.99
CA PRO A 327 -3.04 -14.39 27.99
C PRO A 327 -1.71 -14.23 27.26
N GLY A 328 -1.62 -13.23 26.40
CA GLY A 328 -0.44 -13.03 25.54
C GLY A 328 -0.72 -12.16 24.32
N LEU A 329 0.33 -11.90 23.54
CA LEU A 329 0.24 -11.16 22.29
C LEU A 329 0.20 -12.15 21.11
N TYR A 330 -0.72 -11.92 20.18
CA TYR A 330 -0.96 -12.77 19.04
C TYR A 330 -1.02 -11.98 17.74
N VAL A 331 -0.41 -12.54 16.71
CA VAL A 331 -0.66 -12.16 15.32
C VAL A 331 -1.72 -13.10 14.77
N PHE A 332 -2.80 -12.52 14.27
CA PHE A 332 -3.81 -13.24 13.51
C PHE A 332 -3.49 -13.06 12.03
N GLU A 333 -3.04 -14.13 11.40
CA GLU A 333 -2.81 -14.22 9.96
C GLU A 333 -4.07 -14.79 9.33
N VAL A 334 -4.72 -14.04 8.43
CA VAL A 334 -5.82 -14.58 7.62
C VAL A 334 -5.34 -14.71 6.18
N PHE A 335 -5.23 -15.94 5.72
CA PHE A 335 -5.03 -16.23 4.31
C PHE A 335 -6.38 -16.28 3.61
N ALA A 336 -6.48 -15.55 2.49
CA ALA A 336 -7.67 -15.51 1.68
C ALA A 336 -7.34 -15.66 0.20
N ASP A 337 -8.09 -16.51 -0.50
CA ASP A 337 -8.02 -16.69 -1.95
C ASP A 337 -9.40 -16.48 -2.57
N TRP A 338 -9.44 -15.75 -3.68
CA TRP A 338 -10.62 -15.56 -4.50
C TRP A 338 -10.35 -16.02 -5.93
N THR A 339 -11.08 -17.05 -6.36
CA THR A 339 -11.00 -17.56 -7.73
C THR A 339 -11.09 -16.44 -8.76
N GLY A 340 -10.03 -16.28 -9.55
CA GLY A 340 -9.95 -15.29 -10.63
C GLY A 340 -9.53 -13.88 -10.21
N LEU A 341 -9.39 -13.59 -8.91
CA LEU A 341 -8.76 -12.36 -8.42
C LEU A 341 -7.37 -12.64 -7.85
N GLY A 342 -7.23 -13.69 -7.05
CA GLY A 342 -5.96 -14.13 -6.46
C GLY A 342 -6.00 -14.16 -4.94
N GLU A 343 -4.80 -14.16 -4.36
CA GLU A 343 -4.57 -14.46 -2.94
C GLU A 343 -3.97 -13.27 -2.19
N VAL A 344 -4.28 -13.16 -0.91
CA VAL A 344 -3.79 -12.13 -0.01
C VAL A 344 -3.71 -12.65 1.42
N THR A 345 -2.68 -12.21 2.14
CA THR A 345 -2.53 -12.44 3.57
C THR A 345 -2.85 -11.17 4.34
N TYR A 346 -3.78 -11.23 5.28
CA TYR A 346 -4.15 -10.15 6.19
C TYR A 346 -3.51 -10.36 7.56
N GLY A 347 -2.99 -9.29 8.16
CA GLY A 347 -2.40 -9.32 9.50
C GLY A 347 -3.15 -8.45 10.50
N PHE A 348 -3.54 -9.05 11.62
CA PHE A 348 -4.10 -8.35 12.77
C PHE A 348 -3.27 -8.64 14.02
N LEU A 349 -3.32 -7.74 14.99
CA LEU A 349 -2.61 -7.84 16.26
C LEU A 349 -3.61 -7.82 17.41
N VAL A 350 -3.56 -8.83 18.28
CA VAL A 350 -4.49 -9.01 19.40
C VAL A 350 -3.70 -9.29 20.68
N GLU A 351 -4.02 -8.58 21.75
CA GLU A 351 -3.53 -8.83 23.10
C GLU A 351 -4.67 -9.45 23.92
N VAL A 352 -4.45 -10.68 24.39
CA VAL A 352 -5.38 -11.41 25.24
C VAL A 352 -4.97 -11.23 26.70
N ARG A 353 -5.92 -10.95 27.57
CA ARG A 353 -5.70 -10.66 28.99
C ARG A 353 -6.32 -11.68 29.93
#